data_AF-A0A1I5C9S3-F1
#
_entry.id   AF-A0A1I5C9S3-F1
#
_cell.length_a   1.000
_cell.length_b   1.000
_cell.length_c   1.000
_cell.angle_alpha   90.00
_cell.angle_beta   90.00
_cell.angle_gamma   90.00
#
_symmetry.space_group_name_H-M   'P 1'
#
loop_
_entity.id
_entity.type
_entity.pdbx_description
1 polymer ?
#
loop_
_entity_poly.entity_id
_entity_poly.type
_entity_poly.pdbx_seq_one_letter_code
_entity_poly.pdbx_strand_id
1 'polypeptide(L)' 'MQFHSKAQEQALMRLQVQHEIAVAGIKNNNQLTDEEKQIALKEEKDQFNQKKKGLQGSLFIG' A
#
# COMPACT_ATOMS: atom_id res chain seq x y z
N MET A 1 26.77 -3.58 3.09
CA MET A 1 25.69 -4.22 2.31
C MET A 1 24.40 -4.02 3.09
N GLN A 2 23.44 -3.26 2.55
CA GLN A 2 22.10 -3.21 3.14
C GLN A 2 21.47 -4.58 2.89
N PHE A 3 21.40 -5.41 3.93
CA PHE A 3 20.68 -6.68 3.89
C PHE A 3 19.18 -6.35 3.87
N HIS A 4 18.65 -6.02 2.69
CA HIS A 4 17.24 -6.25 2.44
C HIS A 4 17.05 -7.76 2.57
N SER A 5 16.56 -8.20 3.72
CA SER A 5 16.31 -9.62 3.95
C SER A 5 15.26 -10.07 2.93
N LYS A 6 15.40 -11.26 2.32
CA LYS A 6 14.39 -11.83 1.40
C LYS A 6 12.95 -11.73 1.95
N ALA A 7 12.81 -11.75 3.28
CA ALA A 7 11.55 -11.53 3.99
C ALA A 7 10.95 -10.11 3.78
N GLN A 8 11.76 -9.06 3.75
CA GLN A 8 11.36 -7.68 3.50
C GLN A 8 10.88 -7.50 2.06
N GLU A 9 11.58 -8.06 1.08
CA GLU A 9 11.15 -8.07 -0.32
C GLU A 9 9.83 -8.83 -0.51
N GLN A 10 9.69 -10.01 0.11
CA GLN A 10 8.41 -10.74 0.10
C GLN A 10 7.28 -9.96 0.76
N ALA A 11 7.55 -9.26 1.87
CA ALA A 11 6.55 -8.43 2.55
C ALA A 11 6.11 -7.25 1.67
N LEU A 12 7.04 -6.60 0.97
CA LEU A 12 6.74 -5.53 0.02
C LEU A 12 5.94 -6.02 -1.18
N MET A 13 6.29 -7.19 -1.74
CA MET A 13 5.51 -7.81 -2.82
C MET A 13 4.08 -8.13 -2.38
N ARG A 14 3.90 -8.75 -1.20
CA ARG A 14 2.57 -9.04 -0.65
C ARG A 14 1.75 -7.77 -0.41
N LEU A 15 2.39 -6.74 0.13
CA LEU A 15 1.77 -5.45 0.35
C LEU A 15 1.33 -4.80 -0.97
N GLN A 16 2.15 -4.90 -2.02
CA GLN A 16 1.82 -4.40 -3.34
C GLN A 16 0.62 -5.14 -3.96
N VAL A 17 0.62 -6.48 -3.89
CA VAL A 17 -0.51 -7.28 -4.37
C VAL A 17 -1.79 -6.95 -3.60
N GLN A 18 -1.73 -6.80 -2.28
CA GLN A 18 -2.89 -6.39 -1.47
C GLN A 18 -3.42 -5.02 -1.89
N HIS A 19 -2.52 -4.06 -2.12
CA HIS A 19 -2.91 -2.73 -2.60
C HIS A 19 -3.59 -2.77 -3.97
N GLU A 20 -3.06 -3.55 -4.92
CA GLU A 20 -3.67 -3.68 -6.25
C GLU A 20 -5.07 -4.32 -6.18
N ILE A 21 -5.25 -5.33 -5.34
CA ILE A 21 -6.56 -5.97 -5.12
C ILE A 21 -7.54 -4.96 -4.51
N ALA A 22 -7.13 -4.19 -3.51
CA ALA A 22 -7.97 -3.19 -2.87
C ALA A 22 -8.36 -2.07 -3.85
N VAL A 23 -7.39 -1.54 -4.62
CA VAL A 23 -7.63 -0.52 -5.66
C VAL A 23 -8.58 -1.04 -6.73
N ALA A 24 -8.40 -2.29 -7.20
CA ALA A 24 -9.30 -2.90 -8.17
C ALA A 24 -10.71 -3.07 -7.60
N GLY A 25 -10.82 -3.50 -6.33
CA GLY A 25 -12.08 -3.61 -5.61
C GLY A 25 -12.81 -2.27 -5.51
N ILE A 26 -12.11 -1.20 -5.13
CA ILE A 26 -12.67 0.16 -5.04
C ILE A 26 -13.13 0.66 -6.42
N LYS A 27 -12.29 0.48 -7.46
CA LYS A 27 -12.63 0.91 -8.83
C LYS A 27 -13.87 0.20 -9.38
N ASN A 28 -13.95 -1.12 -9.18
CA ASN A 28 -15.07 -1.94 -9.62
C ASN A 28 -16.28 -1.90 -8.68
N ASN A 29 -16.20 -1.16 -7.57
CA ASN A 29 -17.32 -1.03 -6.65
C ASN A 29 -18.39 -0.12 -7.27
N ASN A 30 -19.50 -0.71 -7.71
CA ASN A 30 -20.64 0.04 -8.28
C ASN A 30 -21.51 0.72 -7.21
N GLN A 31 -21.24 0.48 -5.92
CA GLN A 31 -21.93 1.14 -4.80
C GLN A 31 -21.29 2.47 -4.41
N LEU A 32 -20.04 2.72 -4.82
CA LEU A 32 -19.33 3.96 -4.54
C LEU A 32 -19.50 4.93 -5.70
N THR A 33 -19.72 6.20 -5.37
CA THR A 33 -19.64 7.31 -6.33
C THR A 33 -18.19 7.59 -6.72
N ASP A 34 -17.96 8.30 -7.83
CA ASP A 34 -16.61 8.67 -8.28
C ASP A 34 -15.82 9.44 -7.20
N GLU A 35 -16.47 10.30 -6.43
CA GLU A 35 -15.85 11.00 -5.30
C GLU A 35 -15.48 10.05 -4.15
N GLU A 36 -16.36 9.13 -3.77
CA GLU A 36 -16.04 8.14 -2.73
C GLU A 36 -14.94 7.18 -3.18
N LYS A 37 -14.90 6.81 -4.46
CA LYS A 37 -13.78 6.03 -5.03
C LYS A 37 -12.48 6.81 -4.93
N GLN A 38 -12.48 8.10 -5.25
CA GLN A 38 -11.28 8.94 -5.14
C GLN A 38 -10.78 9.02 -3.68
N ILE A 39 -11.69 9.21 -2.73
CA ILE A 39 -11.36 9.26 -1.29
C ILE A 39 -10.79 7.92 -0.83
N ALA A 40 -11.48 6.81 -1.13
CA ALA A 40 -11.04 5.46 -0.76
C ALA A 40 -9.69 5.08 -1.40
N LEU A 41 -9.48 5.43 -2.68
CA LEU A 41 -8.19 5.23 -3.36
C LEU A 41 -7.06 6.04 -2.71
N LYS A 42 -7.36 7.26 -2.28
CA LYS A 42 -6.39 8.13 -1.60
C LYS A 42 -6.02 7.56 -0.23
N GLU A 43 -7.00 7.12 0.56
CA GLU A 43 -6.76 6.47 1.85
C GLU A 43 -5.99 5.16 1.71
N GLU A 44 -6.37 4.31 0.76
CA GLU A 44 -5.67 3.05 0.47
C GLU A 44 -4.22 3.30 0.03
N LYS A 45 -3.98 4.33 -0.78
CA LYS A 45 -2.64 4.74 -1.19
C LYS A 45 -1.81 5.25 0.00
N ASP A 46 -2.40 6.00 0.92
CA ASP A 46 -1.71 6.51 2.10
C ASP A 46 -1.34 5.36 3.05
N GLN A 47 -2.27 4.43 3.31
CA GLN A 47 -2.01 3.22 4.09
C GLN A 47 -0.94 2.34 3.45
N PHE A 48 -1.00 2.12 2.13
CA PHE A 48 0.04 1.40 1.40
C PHE A 48 1.40 2.07 1.59
N ASN A 49 1.47 3.40 1.45
CA ASN A 49 2.72 4.13 1.57
C ASN A 49 3.27 4.11 3.01
N GLN A 50 2.39 4.20 4.02
CA GLN A 50 2.77 4.10 5.43
C GLN A 50 3.32 2.70 5.75
N LYS A 51 2.62 1.63 5.35
CA LYS A 51 3.09 0.25 5.52
C LYS A 51 4.37 -0.02 4.75
N LYS A 52 4.49 0.51 3.53
CA LYS A 52 5.70 0.40 2.70
C LYS A 52 6.89 1.12 3.33
N LYS A 53 6.70 2.28 3.96
CA LYS A 53 7.74 2.99 4.74
C LYS A 53 8.15 2.19 5.99
N GLY A 54 7.17 1.66 6.74
CA GLY A 54 7.43 0.79 7.89
C GLY A 54 8.23 -0.46 7.51
N LEU A 55 7.91 -1.06 6.37
CA LEU A 55 8.62 -2.22 5.82
C LEU A 55 9.98 -1.87 5.26
N GLN A 56 10.18 -0.73 4.59
CA GLN A 56 11.48 -0.34 4.02
C GLN A 56 12.51 0.12 5.08
N GLY A 57 12.11 0.16 6.35
CA GLY A 57 12.92 0.69 7.42
C GLY A 57 12.65 2.17 7.55
N SER A 58 12.11 2.55 8.70
CA SER A 58 12.13 3.94 9.14
C SER A 58 13.59 4.36 9.28
N LEU A 59 14.17 4.96 8.24
CA LEU A 59 15.29 5.88 8.39
C LEU A 59 14.72 7.20 8.97
N PHE A 60 14.25 7.12 10.21
CA PHE A 60 14.04 8.26 11.10
C PHE A 60 14.88 7.98 12.34
N ILE A 61 16.20 8.12 12.17
CA ILE A 61 17.07 8.62 13.23
C ILE A 61 17.36 10.06 12.81
N GLY A 62 16.94 11.03 13.63
CA GLY A 62 17.21 12.46 13.43
C GLY A 62 16.00 13.32 13.69
#